data_AF-A0A8S3KBS1-F1
#
_entry.id   AF-A0A8S3KBS1-F1
#
_cell.length_a   1.000
_cell.length_b   1.000
_cell.length_c   1.000
_cell.angle_alpha   90.00
_cell.angle_beta   90.00
_cell.angle_gamma   90.00
#
_symmetry.space_group_name_H-M   'P 1'
#
loop_
_entity.id
_entity.type
_entity.pdbx_description
1 polymer ?
#
loop_
_entity_poly.entity_id
_entity_poly.type
_entity_poly.pdbx_seq_one_letter_code
_entity_poly.pdbx_strand_id
1 'polypeptide(L)'
;MASDTAETETSLRGSIIAVSDTANSTGESPATKSLEKTARDQFYTDIKMTNETKSWEVTCKICKSKIRGTKGVTSNYNRHAKDFHPSEYESWQEQLQSIRLT
;
A
#
# COMPACT_ATOMS: atom_id res chain seq x y z
N MET A 1 -43.97 28.59 -19.51
CA MET A 1 -43.21 29.66 -18.84
C MET A 1 -42.54 29.05 -17.62
N ALA A 2 -41.23 29.32 -17.47
CA ALA A 2 -40.27 28.87 -16.44
C ALA A 2 -39.96 27.35 -16.47
N SER A 3 -38.78 26.85 -16.87
CA SER A 3 -37.36 27.21 -16.64
C SER A 3 -36.84 26.91 -15.24
N ASP A 4 -35.76 26.11 -15.23
CA ASP A 4 -34.76 25.87 -14.17
C ASP A 4 -35.26 25.15 -12.90
N THR A 5 -34.56 24.15 -12.36
CA THR A 5 -33.14 24.19 -11.97
C THR A 5 -32.45 22.82 -12.06
N ALA A 6 -31.16 22.86 -12.42
CA ALA A 6 -30.21 21.77 -12.26
C ALA A 6 -29.61 21.78 -10.85
N GLU A 7 -29.52 20.62 -10.20
CA GLU A 7 -28.65 20.41 -9.04
C GLU A 7 -27.91 19.07 -9.20
N THR A 8 -26.60 19.19 -9.43
CA THR A 8 -25.61 18.12 -9.39
C THR A 8 -25.15 17.91 -7.97
N GLU A 9 -25.30 16.70 -7.41
CA GLU A 9 -24.56 16.31 -6.22
C GLU A 9 -23.91 14.93 -6.37
N THR A 10 -22.58 14.99 -6.44
CA THR A 10 -21.61 13.91 -6.37
C THR A 10 -21.70 13.21 -5.01
N SER A 11 -21.94 11.90 -4.99
CA SER A 11 -21.78 11.09 -3.77
C SER A 11 -20.97 9.83 -4.05
N LEU A 12 -19.64 9.99 -3.99
CA LEU A 12 -18.70 8.90 -3.77
C LEU A 12 -18.89 8.34 -2.34
N ARG A 13 -19.20 7.05 -2.22
CA ARG A 13 -18.89 6.12 -1.10
C ARG A 13 -19.69 4.84 -1.36
N GLY A 14 -19.18 3.62 -1.30
CA GLY A 14 -17.86 3.10 -1.05
C GLY A 14 -18.00 1.58 -1.20
N SER A 15 -17.09 0.94 -1.93
CA SER A 15 -17.14 -0.51 -2.10
C SER A 15 -16.61 -1.20 -0.84
N ILE A 16 -17.54 -1.80 -0.10
CA ILE A 16 -17.26 -2.83 0.90
C ILE A 16 -16.76 -4.10 0.18
N ILE A 17 -15.54 -4.54 0.48
CA ILE A 17 -15.14 -5.92 0.21
C ILE A 17 -14.50 -6.48 1.47
N ALA A 18 -15.24 -7.40 2.08
CA ALA A 18 -14.77 -8.33 3.08
C ALA A 18 -13.77 -9.30 2.44
N VAL A 19 -12.59 -9.46 3.02
CA VAL A 19 -11.77 -10.67 2.84
C VAL A 19 -10.97 -10.98 4.10
N SER A 20 -10.87 -12.28 4.33
CA SER A 20 -10.57 -12.99 5.56
C SER A 20 -9.07 -13.14 5.86
N ASP A 21 -8.84 -13.67 7.07
CA ASP A 21 -7.63 -14.25 7.64
C ASP A 21 -6.47 -14.55 6.70
N THR A 22 -5.30 -13.97 6.97
CA THR A 22 -4.03 -14.72 7.06
C THR A 22 -3.00 -13.89 7.85
N ALA A 23 -2.45 -14.50 8.90
CA ALA A 23 -1.35 -13.98 9.71
C ALA A 23 -0.09 -13.71 8.87
N ASN A 24 0.72 -12.70 9.23
CA ASN A 24 2.15 -12.93 9.50
C ASN A 24 2.89 -11.70 10.09
N SER A 25 3.42 -11.94 11.28
CA SER A 25 4.63 -11.48 12.00
C SER A 25 5.47 -10.29 11.53
N THR A 26 5.54 -9.33 12.45
CA THR A 26 6.70 -8.63 13.06
C THR A 26 8.12 -9.07 12.69
N GLY A 27 9.02 -8.08 12.49
CA GLY A 27 10.47 -8.25 12.62
C GLY A 27 11.29 -7.13 11.99
N GLU A 28 12.13 -6.44 12.78
CA GLU A 28 12.99 -5.31 12.40
C GLU A 28 14.43 -5.74 12.04
N SER A 29 15.06 -5.02 11.09
CA SER A 29 16.51 -4.74 10.90
C SER A 29 17.47 -5.89 10.49
N PRO A 30 18.74 -5.62 10.04
CA PRO A 30 19.28 -4.54 9.20
C PRO A 30 20.02 -5.07 7.94
N ALA A 31 20.48 -4.14 7.08
CA ALA A 31 21.18 -4.31 5.80
C ALA A 31 22.11 -5.54 5.64
N THR A 32 21.69 -6.49 4.79
CA THR A 32 22.59 -7.35 4.01
C THR A 32 22.16 -7.34 2.56
N LYS A 33 23.14 -7.25 1.66
CA LYS A 33 22.96 -7.26 0.20
C LYS A 33 22.60 -8.69 -0.24
N SER A 34 21.35 -9.09 -0.05
CA SER A 34 20.77 -10.29 -0.66
C SER A 34 19.34 -9.97 -1.06
N LEU A 35 19.05 -10.25 -2.33
CA LEU A 35 18.03 -9.59 -3.15
C LEU A 35 16.61 -10.12 -2.91
N GLU A 36 16.16 -10.24 -1.66
CA GLU A 36 14.75 -10.49 -1.36
C GLU A 36 14.07 -9.17 -0.98
N LYS A 37 13.99 -8.27 -1.96
CA LYS A 37 13.31 -6.99 -1.79
C LYS A 37 11.83 -7.29 -1.59
N THR A 38 11.29 -7.01 -0.41
CA THR A 38 9.84 -7.06 -0.19
C THR A 38 9.18 -5.82 -0.82
N ALA A 39 7.86 -5.85 -1.02
CA ALA A 39 7.12 -4.66 -1.51
C ALA A 39 7.31 -3.47 -0.56
N ARG A 40 7.43 -3.77 0.74
CA ARG A 40 7.75 -2.82 1.80
C ARG A 40 9.07 -2.11 1.49
N ASP A 41 10.14 -2.85 1.23
CA ASP A 41 11.46 -2.25 0.98
C ASP A 41 11.54 -1.55 -0.37
N GLN A 42 10.83 -2.08 -1.38
CA GLN A 42 10.85 -1.49 -2.71
C GLN A 42 10.11 -0.15 -2.74
N PHE A 43 8.86 -0.11 -2.29
CA PHE A 43 7.97 1.03 -2.51
C PHE A 43 7.89 2.00 -1.33
N TYR A 44 8.40 1.63 -0.14
CA TYR A 44 8.10 2.38 1.07
C TYR A 44 9.33 2.76 1.90
N THR A 45 9.18 3.86 2.64
CA THR A 45 10.21 4.43 3.52
C THR A 45 9.57 5.07 4.75
N ASP A 46 10.39 5.52 5.70
CA ASP A 46 9.96 6.16 6.96
C ASP A 46 8.94 5.33 7.77
N ILE A 47 9.11 4.00 7.78
CA ILE A 47 8.17 3.11 8.47
C ILE A 47 8.39 3.23 9.97
N LYS A 48 7.37 3.65 10.70
CA LYS A 48 7.41 3.79 12.15
C LYS A 48 6.09 3.38 12.80
N MET A 49 6.19 2.90 14.04
CA MET A 49 5.04 2.61 14.88
C MET A 49 4.84 3.76 15.87
N THR A 50 3.63 4.32 15.90
CA THR A 50 3.24 5.30 16.90
C THR A 50 2.69 4.56 18.12
N ASN A 51 3.37 4.67 19.26
CA ASN A 51 3.00 3.95 20.49
C ASN A 51 1.66 4.43 21.08
N GLU A 52 1.32 5.70 20.89
CA GLU A 52 0.09 6.32 21.42
C GLU A 52 -1.18 5.70 20.84
N THR A 53 -1.19 5.47 19.53
CA THR A 53 -2.34 4.94 18.77
C THR A 53 -2.16 3.49 18.34
N LYS A 54 -1.01 2.89 18.66
CA LYS A 54 -0.57 1.58 18.15
C LYS A 54 -0.74 1.46 16.63
N SER A 55 -0.53 2.56 15.91
CA SER A 55 -0.68 2.62 14.45
C SER A 55 0.67 2.71 13.76
N TRP A 56 0.76 2.09 12.60
CA TRP A 56 1.89 2.22 11.71
C TRP A 56 1.69 3.40 10.76
N GLU A 57 2.77 4.14 10.52
CA GLU A 57 2.85 5.19 9.50
C GLU A 57 4.00 4.87 8.56
N VAL A 58 3.78 5.11 7.27
CA VAL A 58 4.78 4.91 6.20
C VAL A 58 4.63 5.96 5.11
N THR A 59 5.71 6.22 4.38
CA THR A 59 5.72 7.07 3.19
C THR A 59 5.94 6.24 1.93
N CYS A 60 5.07 6.40 0.92
CA CYS A 60 5.29 5.83 -0.41
C CYS A 60 6.43 6.58 -1.13
N LYS A 61 7.38 5.87 -1.75
CA LYS A 61 8.50 6.48 -2.48
C LYS A 61 8.08 7.08 -3.82
N ILE A 62 7.02 6.55 -4.46
CA ILE A 62 6.54 7.00 -5.78
C ILE A 62 5.70 8.27 -5.61
N CYS A 63 4.56 8.19 -4.93
CA CYS A 63 3.64 9.33 -4.78
C CYS A 63 3.89 10.20 -3.54
N LYS A 64 4.84 9.85 -2.67
CA LYS A 64 5.10 10.57 -1.40
C LYS A 64 3.91 10.64 -0.44
N SER A 65 2.87 9.83 -0.68
CA SER A 65 1.70 9.76 0.20
C SER A 65 2.04 9.08 1.52
N LYS A 66 1.54 9.64 2.63
CA LYS A 66 1.62 9.03 3.96
C LYS A 66 0.46 8.07 4.15
N ILE A 67 0.76 6.82 4.42
CA ILE A 67 -0.22 5.76 4.66
C ILE A 67 -0.17 5.42 6.15
N ARG A 68 -1.34 5.43 6.77
CA ARG A 68 -1.50 5.08 8.19
C ARG A 68 -2.40 3.86 8.32
N GLY A 69 -2.05 2.94 9.19
CA GLY A 69 -2.83 1.73 9.42
C GLY A 69 -2.62 1.18 10.83
N THR A 70 -3.71 0.77 11.47
CA THR A 70 -3.68 0.13 12.80
C THR A 70 -3.41 -1.38 12.74
N LYS A 71 -3.55 -2.00 11.55
CA LYS A 71 -3.38 -3.44 11.33
C LYS A 71 -2.40 -3.69 10.18
N GLY A 72 -1.75 -4.87 10.22
CA GLY A 72 -0.97 -5.51 9.15
C GLY A 72 -0.47 -4.59 8.03
N VAL A 73 0.76 -4.10 8.19
CA VAL A 73 1.33 -3.09 7.29
C VAL A 73 1.53 -3.59 5.87
N THR A 74 1.92 -4.85 5.70
CA THR A 74 2.26 -5.42 4.39
C THR A 74 1.07 -5.48 3.42
N SER A 75 -0.14 -5.77 3.90
CA SER A 75 -1.33 -5.86 3.04
C SER A 75 -1.80 -4.49 2.54
N ASN A 76 -1.80 -3.48 3.42
CA ASN A 76 -2.10 -2.09 3.03
C ASN A 76 -1.08 -1.56 2.01
N TYR A 77 0.19 -1.94 2.18
CA TYR A 77 1.26 -1.52 1.29
C TYR A 77 1.15 -2.15 -0.10
N ASN A 78 0.86 -3.44 -0.17
CA ASN A 78 0.63 -4.09 -1.47
C ASN A 78 -0.60 -3.50 -2.17
N ARG A 79 -1.68 -3.24 -1.42
CA ARG A 79 -2.89 -2.62 -2.00
C ARG A 79 -2.60 -1.23 -2.55
N HIS A 80 -1.94 -0.36 -1.79
CA HIS A 80 -1.62 0.98 -2.31
C HIS A 80 -0.74 0.91 -3.56
N ALA A 81 0.28 0.05 -3.58
CA ALA A 81 1.12 -0.10 -4.76
C ALA A 81 0.31 -0.62 -5.97
N LYS A 82 -0.56 -1.61 -5.79
CA LYS A 82 -1.42 -2.13 -6.86
C LYS A 82 -2.44 -1.11 -7.37
N ASP A 83 -3.10 -0.38 -6.47
CA ASP A 83 -4.21 0.50 -6.83
C ASP A 83 -3.71 1.83 -7.43
N PHE A 84 -2.59 2.37 -6.93
CA PHE A 84 -2.08 3.69 -7.32
C PHE A 84 -0.86 3.63 -8.25
N HIS A 85 -0.12 2.52 -8.23
CA HIS A 85 1.13 2.33 -8.99
C HIS A 85 1.16 0.95 -9.69
N PRO A 86 0.11 0.60 -10.47
CA PRO A 86 -0.01 -0.74 -11.05
C PRO A 86 1.18 -1.08 -11.95
N SER A 87 1.62 -0.15 -12.80
CA SER A 87 2.72 -0.37 -13.75
C SER A 87 4.06 -0.63 -13.05
N GLU A 88 4.38 0.16 -12.01
CA GLU A 88 5.60 -0.03 -11.22
C GLU A 88 5.54 -1.32 -10.40
N TYR A 89 4.35 -1.67 -9.90
CA TYR A 89 4.15 -2.91 -9.15
C TYR A 89 4.32 -4.15 -10.04
N GLU A 90 3.73 -4.15 -11.24
CA GLU A 90 3.85 -5.23 -12.23
C GLU A 90 5.30 -5.42 -12.67
N SER A 91 5.98 -4.34 -13.08
CA SER A 91 7.38 -4.40 -13.50
C SER A 91 8.29 -4.95 -12.40
N TRP A 92 8.03 -4.58 -11.14
CA TRP A 92 8.77 -5.12 -10.01
C TRP A 92 8.46 -6.62 -9.76
N GLN A 93 7.21 -7.06 -9.93
CA GLN A 93 6.85 -8.47 -9.83
C GLN A 93 7.53 -9.32 -10.92
N GLU A 94 7.58 -8.84 -12.16
CA GLU A 94 8.28 -9.51 -13.26
C GLU A 94 9.79 -9.65 -12.97
N GLN A 95 10.41 -8.60 -12.43
CA GLN A 95 11.82 -8.64 -12.00
C GLN A 95 12.05 -9.72 -10.94
N LEU A 96 11.16 -9.83 -9.95
CA LEU A 96 11.26 -10.87 -8.92
C LEU A 96 11.12 -12.29 -9.48
N GLN A 97 10.26 -12.50 -10.48
CA GLN A 97 10.09 -13.80 -11.13
C GLN A 97 11.34 -14.19 -11.94
N SER A 98 11.94 -13.24 -12.65
CA SER A 98 13.18 -13.46 -13.39
C SER A 98 14.35 -13.86 -12.48
N ILE A 99 14.43 -13.28 -11.27
CA ILE A 99 15.49 -13.60 -10.30
C ILE A 99 15.34 -15.03 -9.76
N ARG A 100 14.11 -15.55 -9.65
CA ARG A 100 13.85 -16.89 -9.11
C ARG A 100 14.11 -18.03 -10.10
N LEU A 101 14.30 -17.72 -11.38
CA LEU A 101 14.53 -18.69 -12.46
C LEU A 101 16.01 -18.82 -12.86
N THR A 102 16.90 -18.01 -12.27
CA THR A 102 18.37 -18.05 -12.40
C THR A 102 19.01 -18.66 -11.17
#